data_AF-A0A2M7XW31-F1
#
_entry.id   AF-A0A2M7XW31-F1
#
_cell.length_a   1.000
_cell.length_b   1.000
_cell.length_c   1.000
_cell.angle_alpha   90.00
_cell.angle_beta   90.00
_cell.angle_gamma   90.00
#
_symmetry.space_group_name_H-M   'P 1'
#
loop_
_entity.id
_entity.type
_entity.pdbx_description
1 polymer ?
#
loop_
_entity_poly.entity_id
_entity_poly.type
_entity_poly.pdbx_seq_one_letter_code
_entity_poly.pdbx_strand_id
1 'polypeptide(L)'
;TLQRLNEKPDSATKFSGEVMLEKGQILVTRAIVLMKNGDLVEARKEFESALMSGNTQAKLREYLVEVCYQLGDYDAVEEVLISLIRDFPNKSGYLMMFANLKIKQQQFPEAIRLLENYLTINPQNGEVGKRLVALYGKTGQMEKAHALLIELNEAVAKTT
;
A
#
# COMPACT_ATOMS: atom_id res chain seq x y z
N THR A 1 -3.89 -45.94 4.82
CA THR A 1 -3.19 -45.69 3.54
C THR A 1 -3.58 -44.32 3.03
N LEU A 2 -2.93 -43.27 3.56
CA LEU A 2 -3.21 -41.86 3.27
C LEU A 2 -2.39 -41.39 2.07
N GLN A 3 -2.77 -41.84 0.88
CA GLN A 3 -2.09 -41.47 -0.36
C GLN A 3 -3.12 -41.11 -1.45
N ARG A 4 -4.05 -40.22 -1.10
CA ARG A 4 -4.88 -39.48 -2.06
C ARG A 4 -4.76 -38.00 -1.72
N LEU A 5 -4.81 -37.19 -2.78
CA LEU A 5 -4.84 -35.71 -2.79
C LEU A 5 -3.48 -35.03 -3.02
N ASN A 6 -2.81 -35.44 -4.09
CA ASN A 6 -2.01 -34.52 -4.91
C ASN A 6 -2.58 -34.57 -6.35
N GLU A 7 -3.90 -34.48 -6.46
CA GLU A 7 -4.60 -34.49 -7.74
C GLU A 7 -4.30 -33.17 -8.46
N LYS A 8 -3.66 -33.28 -9.63
CA LYS A 8 -3.54 -32.15 -10.56
C LYS A 8 -4.94 -31.57 -10.77
N PRO A 9 -5.11 -30.23 -10.73
CA PRO A 9 -6.43 -29.63 -10.92
C PRO A 9 -7.03 -30.14 -12.24
N ASP A 10 -8.28 -30.62 -12.18
CA ASP A 10 -9.01 -31.07 -13.37
C ASP A 10 -9.10 -29.92 -14.39
N SER A 11 -9.05 -30.27 -15.67
CA SER A 11 -9.16 -29.38 -16.83
C SER A 11 -10.32 -28.39 -16.72
N ALA A 12 -11.47 -28.83 -16.17
CA ALA A 12 -12.63 -27.98 -15.91
C ALA A 12 -12.36 -26.91 -14.83
N THR A 13 -11.66 -27.28 -13.74
CA THR A 13 -11.26 -26.34 -12.69
C THR A 13 -10.26 -25.33 -13.21
N LYS A 14 -9.26 -25.77 -13.99
CA LYS A 14 -8.29 -24.88 -14.63
C LYS A 14 -8.96 -23.89 -15.58
N PHE A 15 -9.83 -24.37 -16.48
CA PHE A 15 -10.57 -23.51 -17.40
C PHE A 15 -11.48 -22.52 -16.67
N SER A 16 -12.16 -22.94 -15.61
CA SER A 16 -12.99 -22.05 -14.80
C SER A 16 -12.18 -20.94 -14.11
N GLY A 17 -10.97 -21.25 -13.64
CA GLY A 17 -10.06 -20.26 -13.04
C GLY A 17 -9.52 -19.26 -14.07
N GLU A 18 -9.21 -19.70 -15.28
CA GLU A 18 -8.76 -18.83 -16.37
C GLU A 18 -9.85 -17.82 -16.78
N VAL A 19 -11.10 -18.30 -16.94
CA VAL A 19 -12.25 -17.43 -17.25
C VAL A 19 -12.54 -16.44 -16.12
N MET A 20 -12.43 -16.87 -14.85
CA MET A 20 -12.59 -15.97 -13.71
C MET A 20 -11.51 -14.88 -13.67
N LEU A 21 -10.26 -15.24 -13.97
CA LEU A 21 -9.16 -14.28 -14.02
C LEU A 21 -9.30 -13.27 -15.17
N GLU A 22 -9.71 -13.72 -16.36
CA GLU A 22 -10.01 -12.83 -17.50
C GLU A 22 -11.16 -11.87 -17.17
N LYS A 23 -12.23 -12.38 -16.56
CA LYS A 23 -13.33 -11.54 -16.05
C LYS A 23 -12.79 -10.50 -15.07
N GLY A 24 -11.90 -10.89 -14.16
CA GLY A 24 -11.21 -9.99 -13.25
C GLY A 24 -10.48 -8.84 -13.95
N GLN A 25 -9.74 -9.13 -15.02
CA GLN A 25 -9.01 -8.10 -15.78
C GLN A 25 -9.93 -7.10 -16.50
N ILE A 26 -11.05 -7.59 -17.03
CA ILE A 26 -12.07 -6.73 -17.66
C ILE A 26 -12.68 -5.80 -16.61
N LEU A 27 -13.02 -6.32 -15.43
CA LEU A 27 -13.54 -5.54 -14.31
C LEU A 27 -12.56 -4.44 -13.88
N VAL A 28 -11.26 -4.75 -13.77
CA VAL A 28 -10.22 -3.73 -13.47
C VAL A 28 -10.17 -2.64 -14.54
N THR A 29 -10.18 -3.01 -15.83
CA THR A 29 -10.12 -2.03 -16.92
C THR A 29 -11.33 -1.10 -16.89
N ARG A 30 -12.53 -1.64 -16.67
CA ARG A 30 -13.76 -0.85 -16.54
C ARG A 30 -13.72 0.06 -15.31
N ALA A 31 -13.27 -0.46 -14.17
CA ALA A 31 -13.12 0.31 -12.94
C ALA A 31 -12.19 1.52 -13.11
N ILE A 32 -11.07 1.36 -13.83
CA ILE A 32 -10.14 2.46 -14.12
C ILE A 32 -10.82 3.55 -14.97
N VAL A 33 -11.64 3.17 -15.97
CA VAL A 33 -12.39 4.15 -16.78
C VAL A 33 -13.40 4.90 -15.91
N LEU A 34 -14.17 4.19 -15.09
CA LEU A 34 -15.11 4.80 -14.14
C LEU A 34 -14.40 5.76 -13.18
N MET A 35 -13.26 5.35 -12.63
CA MET A 35 -12.46 6.18 -11.72
C MET A 35 -12.01 7.48 -12.40
N LYS A 36 -11.54 7.40 -13.65
CA LYS A 36 -11.13 8.58 -14.44
C LYS A 36 -12.29 9.51 -14.79
N ASN A 37 -13.50 8.97 -14.90
CA ASN A 37 -14.71 9.74 -15.16
C ASN A 37 -15.31 10.36 -13.88
N GLY A 38 -14.76 10.04 -12.70
CA GLY A 38 -15.28 10.51 -11.41
C GLY A 38 -16.41 9.64 -10.84
N ASP A 39 -16.74 8.53 -11.50
CA ASP A 39 -17.75 7.56 -11.05
C ASP A 39 -17.17 6.64 -9.95
N LEU A 40 -16.67 7.25 -8.87
CA LEU A 40 -15.83 6.58 -7.86
C LEU A 40 -16.53 5.42 -7.14
N VAL A 41 -17.84 5.56 -6.87
CA VAL A 41 -18.63 4.51 -6.20
C VAL A 41 -18.72 3.26 -7.08
N GLU A 42 -18.96 3.43 -8.38
CA GLU A 42 -19.04 2.30 -9.30
C GLU A 42 -17.65 1.73 -9.59
N ALA A 43 -16.62 2.58 -9.69
CA ALA A 43 -15.23 2.14 -9.80
C ALA A 43 -14.83 1.22 -8.64
N ARG A 44 -15.17 1.59 -7.39
CA ARG A 44 -14.92 0.76 -6.21
C ARG A 44 -15.58 -0.62 -6.32
N LYS A 45 -16.87 -0.68 -6.66
CA LYS A 45 -17.60 -1.96 -6.80
C LYS A 45 -16.96 -2.87 -7.85
N GLU A 46 -16.48 -2.30 -8.94
CA GLU A 46 -15.81 -3.03 -10.02
C GLU A 46 -14.44 -3.56 -9.59
N PHE A 47 -13.65 -2.77 -8.85
CA PHE A 47 -12.40 -3.25 -8.27
C PHE A 47 -12.61 -4.35 -7.21
N GLU A 48 -13.62 -4.22 -6.35
CA GLU A 48 -13.98 -5.26 -5.37
C GLU A 48 -14.42 -6.56 -6.06
N SER A 49 -15.21 -6.44 -7.14
CA SER A 49 -15.63 -7.58 -7.95
C SER A 49 -14.44 -8.25 -8.65
N ALA A 50 -13.48 -7.45 -9.13
CA ALA A 50 -12.23 -7.97 -9.69
C ALA A 50 -11.43 -8.73 -8.63
N LEU A 51 -11.37 -8.25 -7.39
CA LEU A 51 -10.68 -8.93 -6.30
C LEU A 51 -11.35 -10.27 -5.96
N MET A 52 -12.69 -10.29 -5.92
CA MET A 52 -13.49 -11.51 -5.69
C MET A 52 -13.31 -12.56 -6.80
N SER A 53 -12.93 -12.16 -8.01
CA SER A 53 -12.62 -13.09 -9.11
C SER A 53 -11.28 -13.82 -8.98
N GLY A 54 -10.53 -13.55 -7.90
CA GLY A 54 -9.21 -14.14 -7.65
C GLY A 54 -8.05 -13.30 -8.18
N ASN A 55 -8.30 -12.08 -8.67
CA ASN A 55 -7.24 -11.16 -9.05
C ASN A 55 -6.56 -10.61 -7.79
N THR A 56 -5.44 -11.21 -7.38
CA THR A 56 -4.71 -10.86 -6.15
C THR A 56 -3.52 -9.91 -6.40
N GLN A 57 -3.45 -9.31 -7.59
CA GLN A 57 -2.34 -8.41 -7.94
C GLN A 57 -2.30 -7.20 -7.01
N ALA A 58 -1.09 -6.85 -6.56
CA ALA A 58 -0.85 -5.65 -5.74
C ALA A 58 -1.45 -4.40 -6.39
N LYS A 59 -1.38 -4.31 -7.72
CA LYS A 59 -1.86 -3.17 -8.47
C LYS A 59 -3.37 -2.93 -8.34
N LEU A 60 -4.16 -4.00 -8.23
CA LEU A 60 -5.60 -3.88 -7.96
C LEU A 60 -5.86 -3.28 -6.57
N ARG A 61 -5.12 -3.75 -5.56
CA ARG A 61 -5.21 -3.20 -4.20
C ARG A 61 -4.74 -1.74 -4.14
N GLU A 62 -3.75 -1.35 -4.93
CA GLU A 62 -3.36 0.07 -5.06
C GLU A 62 -4.50 0.92 -5.64
N TYR A 63 -5.22 0.44 -6.65
CA TYR A 63 -6.40 1.17 -7.15
C TYR A 63 -7.52 1.26 -6.12
N LEU A 64 -7.73 0.20 -5.31
CA LEU A 64 -8.67 0.25 -4.19
C LEU A 64 -8.28 1.31 -3.15
N VAL A 65 -6.98 1.41 -2.82
CA VAL A 65 -6.47 2.49 -1.96
C VAL A 65 -6.80 3.86 -2.56
N GLU A 66 -6.53 4.06 -3.84
CA GLU A 66 -6.77 5.34 -4.52
C GLU A 66 -8.26 5.72 -4.51
N VAL A 67 -9.14 4.82 -4.97
CA VAL A 67 -10.58 5.11 -5.06
C VAL A 67 -11.21 5.31 -3.69
N CYS A 68 -10.87 4.50 -2.69
CA CYS A 68 -11.40 4.65 -1.32
C CYS A 68 -10.91 5.94 -0.68
N TYR A 69 -9.65 6.33 -0.93
CA TYR A 69 -9.11 7.60 -0.46
C TYR A 69 -9.86 8.79 -1.06
N GLN A 70 -10.16 8.76 -2.36
CA GLN A 70 -10.94 9.82 -3.02
C GLN A 70 -12.39 9.89 -2.52
N LEU A 71 -12.97 8.73 -2.17
CA LEU A 71 -14.30 8.63 -1.53
C LEU A 71 -14.30 9.07 -0.05
N GLY A 72 -13.13 9.26 0.56
CA GLY A 72 -12.99 9.59 1.98
C GLY A 72 -13.18 8.39 2.92
N ASP A 73 -13.27 7.18 2.39
CA ASP A 73 -13.35 5.94 3.17
C ASP A 73 -11.94 5.54 3.63
N TYR A 74 -11.44 6.24 4.65
CA TYR A 74 -10.09 6.05 5.16
C TYR A 74 -9.90 4.75 5.93
N ASP A 75 -10.97 4.17 6.48
CA ASP A 75 -10.92 2.88 7.16
C ASP A 75 -10.63 1.76 6.14
N ALA A 76 -11.33 1.77 5.00
CA ALA A 76 -11.03 0.83 3.91
C ALA A 76 -9.60 1.01 3.36
N VAL A 77 -9.11 2.25 3.26
CA VAL A 77 -7.71 2.50 2.84
C VAL A 77 -6.72 1.85 3.80
N GLU A 78 -6.94 2.01 5.11
CA GLU A 78 -6.08 1.44 6.14
C GLU A 78 -6.06 -0.09 6.08
N GLU A 79 -7.22 -0.74 5.97
CA GLU A 79 -7.30 -2.20 5.84
C GLU A 79 -6.52 -2.71 4.63
N VAL A 80 -6.68 -2.05 3.48
CA VAL A 80 -5.98 -2.45 2.25
C VAL A 80 -4.48 -2.22 2.38
N LEU A 81 -4.03 -1.10 2.96
CA LEU A 81 -2.60 -0.82 3.17
C LEU A 81 -1.96 -1.80 4.16
N ILE A 82 -2.66 -2.19 5.23
CA ILE A 82 -2.19 -3.23 6.16
C ILE A 82 -1.98 -4.55 5.40
N SER A 83 -2.92 -4.94 4.55
CA SER A 83 -2.78 -6.15 3.73
C SER A 83 -1.60 -6.08 2.77
N LEU A 84 -1.38 -4.92 2.13
CA LEU A 84 -0.27 -4.69 1.21
C LEU A 84 1.09 -4.73 1.91
N ILE A 85 1.20 -4.14 3.10
CA ILE A 85 2.43 -4.16 3.90
C ILE A 85 2.74 -5.59 4.36
N ARG A 86 1.73 -6.35 4.79
CA ARG A 86 1.90 -7.75 5.20
C ARG A 86 2.38 -8.62 4.04
N ASP A 87 1.77 -8.49 2.88
CA ASP A 87 2.05 -9.35 1.72
C ASP A 87 3.34 -8.91 0.99
N PHE A 88 3.73 -7.64 1.10
CA PHE A 88 4.91 -7.06 0.45
C PHE A 88 5.76 -6.22 1.44
N PRO A 89 6.37 -6.86 2.46
CA PRO A 89 7.07 -6.14 3.54
C PRO A 89 8.28 -5.32 3.07
N ASN A 90 8.87 -5.66 1.93
CA ASN A 90 10.02 -4.95 1.35
C ASN A 90 9.60 -3.76 0.44
N LYS A 91 8.30 -3.54 0.23
CA LYS A 91 7.79 -2.41 -0.58
C LYS A 91 7.48 -1.22 0.33
N SER A 92 8.52 -0.45 0.63
CA SER A 92 8.44 0.75 1.47
C SER A 92 7.43 1.80 0.99
N GLY A 93 7.08 1.80 -0.29
CA GLY A 93 6.03 2.66 -0.85
C GLY A 93 4.70 2.56 -0.08
N TYR A 94 4.32 1.37 0.38
CA TYR A 94 3.08 1.19 1.14
C TYR A 94 3.16 1.78 2.55
N LEU A 95 4.33 1.73 3.19
CA LEU A 95 4.58 2.43 4.45
C LEU A 95 4.44 3.95 4.28
N MET A 96 4.92 4.50 3.16
CA MET A 96 4.79 5.93 2.85
C MET A 96 3.33 6.33 2.62
N MET A 97 2.58 5.54 1.84
CA MET A 97 1.14 5.79 1.62
C MET A 97 0.38 5.77 2.95
N PHE A 98 0.69 4.81 3.82
CA PHE A 98 0.03 4.70 5.11
C PHE A 98 0.42 5.82 6.07
N ALA A 99 1.69 6.21 6.10
CA ALA A 99 2.14 7.36 6.89
C ALA A 99 1.43 8.65 6.46
N ASN A 100 1.25 8.88 5.16
CA ASN A 100 0.52 10.04 4.64
C ASN A 100 -0.94 10.06 5.11
N LEU A 101 -1.62 8.91 5.11
CA LEU A 101 -2.98 8.79 5.64
C LEU A 101 -3.01 9.17 7.14
N LYS A 102 -2.08 8.63 7.93
CA LYS A 102 -1.98 8.89 9.37
C LYS A 102 -1.67 10.36 9.68
N ILE A 103 -0.80 11.00 8.89
CA ILE A 103 -0.55 12.44 8.99
C ILE A 103 -1.82 13.24 8.72
N LYS A 104 -2.60 12.88 7.69
CA LYS A 104 -3.88 13.54 7.37
C LYS A 104 -4.91 13.39 8.49
N GLN A 105 -4.94 12.23 9.13
CA GLN A 105 -5.78 11.94 10.30
C GLN A 105 -5.22 12.54 11.61
N GLN A 106 -4.08 13.24 11.55
CA GLN A 106 -3.35 13.76 12.72
C GLN A 106 -2.90 12.70 13.74
N GLN A 107 -2.87 11.44 13.30
CA GLN A 107 -2.33 10.29 14.03
C GLN A 107 -0.79 10.27 13.88
N PHE A 108 -0.14 11.30 14.44
CA PHE A 108 1.30 11.49 14.28
C PHE A 108 2.16 10.36 14.88
N PRO A 109 1.84 9.74 16.03
CA PRO A 109 2.62 8.62 16.56
C PRO A 109 2.68 7.43 15.59
N GLU A 110 1.56 7.08 14.96
CA GLU A 110 1.46 6.03 13.94
C GLU A 110 2.27 6.38 12.70
N ALA A 111 2.11 7.61 12.20
CA ALA A 111 2.87 8.09 11.05
C ALA A 111 4.39 8.04 11.29
N ILE A 112 4.84 8.43 12.47
CA ILE A 112 6.26 8.36 12.87
C ILE A 112 6.76 6.91 12.77
N ARG A 113 6.06 5.95 13.39
CA ARG A 113 6.46 4.53 13.34
C ARG A 113 6.54 4.01 11.91
N LEU A 114 5.62 4.41 11.04
CA LEU A 114 5.61 4.00 9.63
C LEU A 114 6.80 4.57 8.85
N LEU A 115 7.18 5.84 9.10
CA LEU A 115 8.34 6.46 8.47
C LEU A 115 9.66 5.93 9.04
N GLU A 116 9.74 5.62 10.33
CA GLU A 116 10.88 4.91 10.94
C GLU A 116 11.09 3.56 10.23
N ASN A 117 10.03 2.74 10.11
CA ASN A 117 10.08 1.47 9.37
C ASN A 117 10.41 1.65 7.88
N TYR A 118 9.98 2.76 7.26
CA TYR A 118 10.36 3.07 5.89
C TYR A 118 11.89 3.20 5.76
N LEU A 119 12.51 3.94 6.69
CA LEU A 119 13.95 4.19 6.69
C LEU A 119 14.76 2.95 7.05
N THR A 120 14.20 1.96 7.78
CA THR A 120 14.90 0.67 7.93
C THR A 120 15.04 -0.08 6.61
N ILE A 121 14.13 0.14 5.65
CA ILE A 121 14.18 -0.47 4.31
C ILE A 121 14.99 0.40 3.34
N ASN A 122 14.84 1.72 3.40
CA ASN A 122 15.58 2.67 2.55
C ASN A 122 16.28 3.75 3.39
N PRO A 123 17.41 3.42 4.03
CA PRO A 123 18.09 4.34 4.95
C PRO A 123 18.56 5.64 4.29
N GLN A 124 18.82 5.60 2.98
CA GLN A 124 19.36 6.73 2.22
C GLN A 124 18.28 7.64 1.63
N ASN A 125 16.99 7.40 1.93
CA ASN A 125 15.92 8.26 1.43
C ASN A 125 15.84 9.55 2.25
N GLY A 126 16.62 10.55 1.82
CA GLY A 126 16.67 11.86 2.49
C GLY A 126 15.34 12.62 2.51
N GLU A 127 14.44 12.39 1.54
CA GLU A 127 13.13 13.03 1.53
C GLU A 127 12.24 12.50 2.65
N VAL A 128 12.22 11.18 2.86
CA VAL A 128 11.49 10.58 3.99
C VAL A 128 12.14 10.96 5.32
N GLY A 129 13.47 10.97 5.38
CA GLY A 129 14.21 11.46 6.55
C GLY A 129 13.80 12.87 6.96
N LYS A 130 13.76 13.83 6.02
CA LYS A 130 13.32 15.21 6.27
C LYS A 130 11.88 15.29 6.79
N ARG A 131 10.98 14.47 6.23
CA ARG A 131 9.58 14.41 6.70
C ARG A 131 9.48 13.90 8.13
N LEU A 132 10.26 12.87 8.47
CA LEU A 132 10.31 12.32 9.82
C LEU A 132 10.90 13.34 10.82
N VAL A 133 11.97 14.05 10.45
CA VAL A 133 12.53 15.17 11.25
C VAL A 133 11.46 16.23 11.53
N ALA A 134 10.75 16.69 10.49
CA ALA A 134 9.70 17.69 10.64
C ALA A 134 8.58 17.20 11.58
N LEU A 135 8.23 15.92 11.49
CA LEU A 135 7.19 15.31 12.32
C LEU A 135 7.63 15.12 13.78
N TYR A 136 8.90 14.77 14.03
CA TYR A 136 9.48 14.77 15.37
C TYR A 136 9.46 16.16 15.99
N GLY A 137 9.87 17.20 15.25
CA GLY A 137 9.82 18.58 15.72
C GLY A 137 8.39 19.01 16.08
N LYS A 138 7.42 18.69 15.23
CA LYS A 138 5.99 18.96 15.49
C LYS A 138 5.45 18.27 16.74
N THR A 139 5.97 17.08 17.05
CA THR A 139 5.52 16.28 18.21
C THR A 139 6.40 16.47 19.45
N GLY A 140 7.34 17.42 19.43
CA GLY A 140 8.21 17.74 20.57
C GLY A 140 9.37 16.76 20.79
N GLN A 141 9.60 15.82 19.88
CA GLN A 141 10.71 14.85 19.95
C GLN A 141 12.01 15.45 19.39
N MET A 142 12.46 16.57 19.96
CA MET A 142 13.56 17.38 19.44
C MET A 142 14.89 16.62 19.41
N GLU A 143 15.14 15.75 20.39
CA GLU A 143 16.35 14.92 20.46
C GLU A 143 16.43 13.97 19.27
N LYS A 144 15.32 13.32 18.92
CA LYS A 144 15.24 12.42 17.75
C LYS A 144 15.38 13.20 16.44
N ALA A 145 14.76 14.38 16.36
CA ALA A 145 14.87 15.24 15.18
C ALA A 145 16.33 15.64 14.93
N HIS A 146 17.05 16.06 15.98
CA HIS A 146 18.44 16.47 15.90
C HIS A 146 19.36 15.30 15.55
N ALA A 147 19.19 14.13 16.19
CA ALA A 147 19.97 12.93 15.88
C ALA A 147 19.83 12.53 14.41
N LEU A 148 18.59 12.46 13.90
CA LEU A 148 18.33 12.09 12.51
C LEU A 148 18.88 13.12 11.52
N LEU A 149 18.84 14.42 11.84
CA LEU A 149 19.45 15.46 11.00
C LEU A 149 20.96 15.27 10.83
N ILE A 150 21.66 14.88 11.89
CA ILE A 150 23.11 14.59 11.81
C ILE A 150 23.35 13.41 10.88
N GLU A 151 22.62 12.31 11.07
CA GLU A 151 22.76 11.10 10.25
C GLU A 151 22.53 11.41 8.75
N LEU A 152 21.49 12.19 8.44
CA LEU A 152 21.19 12.60 7.07
C LEU A 152 22.29 13.45 6.44
N ASN A 153 22.89 14.37 7.21
CA ASN A 153 23.98 15.23 6.72
C ASN A 153 25.27 14.44 6.48
N GLU A 154 25.60 13.50 7.36
CA GLU A 154 26.76 12.62 7.19
C GLU A 154 26.61 11.70 5.98
N ALA A 155 25.40 11.18 5.73
CA ALA A 155 25.11 10.36 4.57
C ALA A 155 25.35 11.13 3.27
N VAL A 156 24.89 12.38 3.18
CA VAL A 156 25.13 13.24 2.02
C VAL A 156 26.61 13.49 1.80
N ALA A 157 27.36 13.82 2.86
CA ALA A 157 28.80 14.11 2.79
C ALA A 157 29.66 12.92 2.31
N LYS A 158 29.21 11.68 2.54
CA LYS A 158 29.90 10.47 2.05
C LYS A 158 29.66 10.17 0.57
N THR A 159 28.67 10.82 -0.05
CA THR A 159 28.26 10.59 -1.45
C THR A 159 28.74 11.66 -2.44
N THR A 160 29.34 12.74 -1.92
CA THR A 160 29.94 13.87 -2.66
C THR A 160 31.44 13.82 -2.60
#